data_AF-D8MVA3-F1
#
_entry.id   AF-D8MVA3-F1
#
_cell.length_a   1.000
_cell.length_b   1.000
_cell.length_c   1.000
_cell.angle_alpha   90.00
_cell.angle_beta   90.00
_cell.angle_gamma   90.00
#
_symmetry.space_group_name_H-M   'P 1'
#
loop_
_entity.id
_entity.type
_entity.pdbx_description
1 polymer ?
#
loop_
_entity_poly.entity_id
_entity_poly.type
_entity_poly.pdbx_seq_one_letter_code
_entity_poly.pdbx_strand_id
1 'polypeptide(L)'
;MRKILTVLAIVLFLSGCTSSTGKDFDDAKLSKIQYGQTSRQDLISLFGQPTTETPYPENHLLMMWSYSQAKAGSTTEGKTLTVQLDGGKVKSYTVSKT
;
A
#
# COMPACT_ATOMS: atom_id res chain seq x y z
N MET A 1 48.70 -7.43 13.64
CA MET A 1 48.02 -7.39 12.31
C MET A 1 46.85 -8.37 12.15
N ARG A 2 46.76 -9.47 12.91
CA ARG A 2 45.65 -10.45 12.83
C ARG A 2 44.27 -9.97 13.33
N LYS A 3 44.23 -8.99 14.25
CA LYS A 3 42.99 -8.51 14.90
C LYS A 3 42.15 -7.57 14.02
N ILE A 4 42.75 -6.96 12.99
CA ILE A 4 42.08 -5.99 12.10
C ILE A 4 41.19 -6.73 11.08
N LEU A 5 41.61 -7.92 10.63
CA LEU A 5 40.83 -8.77 9.74
C LEU A 5 39.51 -9.26 10.37
N THR A 6 39.45 -9.41 11.70
CA THR A 6 38.25 -9.87 12.40
C THR A 6 37.18 -8.77 12.51
N VAL A 7 37.59 -7.50 12.55
CA VAL A 7 36.66 -6.35 12.65
C VAL A 7 36.02 -6.04 11.29
N LEU A 8 36.72 -6.27 10.19
CA LEU A 8 36.21 -6.01 8.84
C LEU A 8 35.10 -6.97 8.41
N ALA A 9 35.06 -8.19 8.97
CA ALA A 9 34.04 -9.19 8.65
C ALA A 9 32.65 -8.86 9.26
N ILE A 10 32.59 -8.05 10.31
CA ILE A 10 31.32 -7.74 11.02
C ILE A 10 30.51 -6.64 10.31
N VAL A 11 31.14 -5.81 9.47
CA VAL A 11 30.50 -4.68 8.79
C VAL A 11 29.68 -5.11 7.57
N LEU A 12 29.92 -6.30 7.02
CA LEU A 12 29.22 -6.80 5.82
C LEU A 12 27.82 -7.37 6.08
N PHE A 13 27.37 -7.46 7.34
CA PHE A 13 26.06 -8.03 7.69
C PHE A 13 24.90 -7.01 7.75
N LEU A 14 25.15 -5.72 7.49
CA LEU A 14 24.11 -4.66 7.58
C LEU A 14 23.40 -4.34 6.26
N SER A 15 23.68 -5.05 5.17
CA SER A 15 23.15 -4.73 3.83
C SER A 15 21.84 -5.46 3.51
N GLY A 16 20.83 -5.29 4.36
CA GLY A 16 19.54 -5.98 4.21
C GLY A 16 18.34 -5.06 4.46
N CYS A 17 18.38 -3.81 4.01
CA CYS A 17 17.22 -2.92 4.08
C CYS A 17 16.17 -3.36 3.04
N THR A 18 15.26 -4.26 3.40
CA THR A 18 14.00 -4.42 2.68
C THR A 18 13.14 -3.20 2.96
N SER A 19 13.17 -2.21 2.08
CA SER A 19 12.29 -1.05 2.14
C SER A 19 10.90 -1.43 1.60
N SER A 20 9.91 -1.49 2.50
CA SER A 20 8.50 -1.55 2.14
C SER A 20 7.85 -0.20 2.40
N THR A 21 7.07 0.30 1.46
CA THR A 21 6.24 1.50 1.62
C THR A 21 4.77 1.13 1.59
N GLY A 22 3.99 1.75 2.49
CA GLY A 22 2.58 1.45 2.64
C GLY A 22 2.29 0.11 3.34
N LYS A 23 1.00 -0.21 3.47
CA LYS A 23 0.52 -1.46 4.06
C LYS A 23 -0.05 -2.33 2.96
N ASP A 24 0.44 -3.57 2.86
CA ASP A 24 -0.17 -4.53 1.95
C ASP A 24 -1.62 -4.78 2.38
N PHE A 25 -2.50 -4.79 1.39
CA PHE A 25 -3.92 -4.98 1.59
C PHE A 25 -4.37 -6.27 0.93
N ASP A 26 -5.24 -6.99 1.64
CA ASP A 26 -5.74 -8.29 1.21
C ASP A 26 -6.76 -8.13 0.07
N ASP A 27 -6.42 -8.71 -1.08
CA ASP A 27 -7.26 -8.68 -2.28
C ASP A 27 -8.60 -9.39 -2.08
N ALA A 28 -8.66 -10.38 -1.18
CA ALA A 28 -9.90 -11.09 -0.88
C ALA A 28 -10.97 -10.12 -0.33
N LYS A 29 -10.55 -9.03 0.31
CA LYS A 29 -11.47 -8.00 0.84
C LYS A 29 -12.05 -7.09 -0.23
N LEU A 30 -11.50 -7.05 -1.43
CA LEU A 30 -12.07 -6.28 -2.56
C LEU A 30 -13.49 -6.76 -2.90
N SER A 31 -13.74 -8.06 -2.75
CA SER A 31 -15.07 -8.67 -2.94
C SER A 31 -16.14 -8.14 -1.97
N LYS A 32 -15.72 -7.52 -0.86
CA LYS A 32 -16.62 -6.92 0.14
C LYS A 32 -17.03 -5.50 -0.21
N ILE A 33 -16.41 -4.89 -1.22
CA ILE A 33 -16.79 -3.56 -1.71
C ILE A 33 -18.07 -3.68 -2.53
N GLN A 34 -19.12 -3.03 -2.06
CA GLN A 34 -20.41 -2.94 -2.72
C GLN A 34 -20.69 -1.51 -3.16
N TYR A 35 -20.90 -1.33 -4.48
CA TYR A 35 -21.21 -0.01 -5.06
C TYR A 35 -22.49 0.57 -4.44
N GLY A 36 -22.46 1.86 -4.13
CA GLY A 36 -23.58 2.59 -3.54
C GLY A 36 -23.94 2.20 -2.10
N GLN A 37 -23.20 1.27 -1.48
CA GLN A 37 -23.44 0.81 -0.10
C GLN A 37 -22.22 0.99 0.79
N THR A 38 -21.05 0.52 0.36
CA THR A 38 -19.81 0.63 1.13
C THR A 38 -19.46 2.10 1.34
N SER A 39 -19.26 2.48 2.59
CA SER A 39 -18.90 3.84 3.00
C SER A 39 -17.39 4.02 3.11
N ARG A 40 -16.96 5.28 3.24
CA ARG A 40 -15.57 5.63 3.61
C ARG A 40 -15.08 4.86 4.83
N GLN A 41 -15.91 4.76 5.88
CA GLN A 41 -15.51 4.12 7.13
C GLN A 41 -15.34 2.61 6.95
N ASP A 42 -16.21 1.98 6.15
CA ASP A 42 -16.09 0.55 5.84
C ASP A 42 -14.80 0.25 5.08
N LEU A 43 -14.42 1.10 4.12
CA LEU A 43 -13.14 0.98 3.41
C LEU A 43 -11.96 1.05 4.37
N ILE A 44 -11.99 1.99 5.33
CA ILE A 44 -10.93 2.12 6.34
C ILE A 44 -10.89 0.89 7.25
N SER A 45 -12.04 0.32 7.62
CA SER A 45 -12.09 -0.93 8.38
C SER A 45 -11.57 -2.14 7.60
N LEU A 46 -11.78 -2.18 6.28
CA LEU A 46 -11.34 -3.27 5.42
C LEU A 46 -9.85 -3.19 5.10
N PHE A 47 -9.38 -2.02 4.65
CA PHE A 47 -8.06 -1.81 4.03
C PHE A 47 -7.10 -0.99 4.91
N GLY A 48 -7.59 -0.37 5.98
CA GLY A 48 -6.83 0.57 6.81
C GLY A 48 -6.88 2.00 6.28
N GLN A 49 -6.08 2.89 6.86
CA GLN A 49 -6.00 4.28 6.39
C GLN A 49 -5.42 4.34 4.97
N PRO A 50 -5.99 5.17 4.08
CA PRO A 50 -5.45 5.36 2.75
C PRO A 50 -4.08 6.04 2.81
N THR A 51 -3.24 5.77 1.82
CA THR A 51 -1.99 6.49 1.59
C THR A 51 -2.25 7.92 1.17
N THR A 52 -3.32 8.16 0.41
CA THR A 52 -3.70 9.48 -0.06
C THR A 52 -5.21 9.61 -0.10
N GLU A 53 -5.71 10.77 0.31
CA GLU A 53 -7.11 11.12 0.24
C GLU A 53 -7.22 12.51 -0.39
N THR A 54 -7.99 12.61 -1.47
CA THR A 54 -8.10 13.82 -2.27
C THR A 54 -9.57 14.15 -2.49
N PRO A 55 -10.08 15.24 -1.89
CA PRO A 55 -11.39 15.76 -2.21
C PRO A 55 -11.45 16.10 -3.70
N TYR A 56 -12.53 15.70 -4.37
CA TYR A 56 -12.77 15.98 -5.78
C TYR A 56 -14.07 16.80 -5.90
N PRO A 57 -14.24 17.65 -6.93
CA PRO A 57 -15.47 18.41 -7.11
C PRO A 57 -16.74 17.55 -7.08
N GLU A 58 -17.89 18.19 -6.84
CA GLU A 58 -19.21 17.54 -6.80
C GLU A 58 -19.37 16.48 -5.71
N ASN A 59 -18.85 16.76 -4.51
CA ASN A 59 -19.01 15.88 -3.35
C ASN A 59 -18.39 14.48 -3.55
N HIS A 60 -17.40 14.40 -4.44
CA HIS A 60 -16.62 13.21 -4.69
C HIS A 60 -15.36 13.19 -3.82
N LEU A 61 -14.86 12.00 -3.54
CA LEU A 61 -13.66 11.81 -2.75
C LEU A 61 -12.86 10.63 -3.30
N LEU A 62 -11.61 10.87 -3.65
CA LEU A 62 -10.69 9.84 -4.10
C LEU A 62 -9.83 9.37 -2.93
N MET A 63 -9.83 8.07 -2.69
CA MET A 63 -8.98 7.43 -1.68
C MET A 63 -8.06 6.43 -2.38
N MET A 64 -6.78 6.46 -2.02
CA MET A 64 -5.77 5.61 -2.64
C MET A 64 -4.94 4.90 -1.59
N TRP A 65 -4.77 3.59 -1.74
CA TRP A 65 -3.87 2.74 -0.96
C TRP A 65 -2.77 2.25 -1.88
N SER A 66 -1.55 2.68 -1.63
CA SER A 66 -0.36 2.27 -2.38
C SER A 66 0.53 1.44 -1.48
N TYR A 67 0.90 0.26 -1.95
CA TYR A 67 1.87 -0.64 -1.36
C TYR A 67 2.99 -0.88 -2.36
N SER A 68 4.23 -0.82 -1.91
CA SER A 68 5.39 -1.20 -2.71
C SER A 68 6.42 -1.87 -1.82
N GLN A 69 6.99 -2.98 -2.30
CA GLN A 69 8.05 -3.69 -1.62
C GLN A 69 9.21 -3.92 -2.57
N ALA A 70 10.36 -3.35 -2.24
CA ALA A 70 11.60 -3.65 -2.94
C ALA A 70 12.11 -5.03 -2.49
N LYS A 71 12.21 -5.98 -3.42
CA LYS A 71 12.88 -7.26 -3.19
C LYS A 71 14.31 -7.18 -3.69
N ALA A 72 15.28 -7.43 -2.81
CA ALA A 72 16.69 -7.49 -3.18
C ALA A 72 16.90 -8.61 -4.21
N GLY A 73 17.37 -8.25 -5.41
CA GLY A 73 17.65 -9.20 -6.50
C GLY A 73 16.44 -9.61 -7.35
N SER A 74 15.29 -8.97 -7.21
CA SER A 74 14.07 -9.24 -8.00
C SER A 74 13.36 -7.94 -8.43
N THR A 75 12.29 -8.06 -9.22
CA THR A 75 11.35 -6.97 -9.50
C THR A 75 10.65 -6.49 -8.23
N THR A 76 10.50 -5.17 -8.11
CA THR A 76 9.69 -4.50 -7.09
C THR A 76 8.23 -4.91 -7.24
N GLU A 77 7.62 -5.41 -6.16
CA GLU A 77 6.18 -5.69 -6.14
C GLU A 77 5.43 -4.42 -5.76
N GLY A 78 4.42 -4.06 -6.55
CA GLY A 78 3.59 -2.89 -6.31
C GLY A 78 2.11 -3.24 -6.35
N LYS A 79 1.32 -2.61 -5.47
CA LYS A 79 -0.14 -2.69 -5.51
C LYS A 79 -0.76 -1.34 -5.18
N THR A 80 -1.68 -0.89 -6.03
CA THR A 80 -2.44 0.34 -5.81
C THR A 80 -3.93 0.07 -5.92
N LEU A 81 -4.69 0.42 -4.88
CA LEU A 81 -6.15 0.47 -4.90
C LEU A 81 -6.56 1.94 -4.92
N THR A 82 -7.34 2.33 -5.93
CA THR A 82 -7.95 3.64 -6.02
C THR A 82 -9.46 3.47 -5.93
N VAL A 83 -10.10 4.16 -4.99
CA VAL A 83 -11.55 4.15 -4.79
C VAL A 83 -12.09 5.56 -4.95
N GLN A 84 -13.13 5.70 -5.76
CA GLN A 84 -13.89 6.92 -5.87
C GLN A 84 -15.18 6.80 -5.06
N LEU A 85 -15.37 7.74 -4.16
CA LEU A 85 -16.59 7.93 -3.41
C LEU A 85 -17.41 9.06 -4.03
N ASP A 86 -18.73 8.94 -3.91
CA ASP A 86 -19.73 9.91 -4.32
C ASP A 86 -20.77 10.02 -3.20
N GLY A 87 -20.90 11.21 -2.61
CA GLY A 87 -21.73 11.39 -1.41
C GLY A 87 -21.32 10.49 -0.23
N GLY A 88 -20.02 10.14 -0.15
CA GLY A 88 -19.46 9.29 0.91
C GLY A 88 -19.60 7.77 0.70
N LYS A 89 -20.14 7.32 -0.44
CA LYS A 89 -20.28 5.89 -0.78
C LYS A 89 -19.52 5.52 -2.04
N VAL A 90 -19.12 4.26 -2.16
CA VAL A 90 -18.31 3.79 -3.30
C VAL A 90 -19.09 3.89 -4.61
N LYS A 91 -18.53 4.66 -5.55
CA LYS A 91 -19.01 4.78 -6.93
C LYS A 91 -18.24 3.86 -7.87
N SER A 92 -16.92 3.81 -7.74
CA SER A 92 -16.04 2.98 -8.55
C SER A 92 -14.75 2.66 -7.78
N TYR A 93 -14.05 1.61 -8.19
CA TYR A 93 -12.70 1.32 -7.72
C TYR A 93 -11.89 0.63 -8.81
N THR A 94 -10.57 0.79 -8.74
CA THR A 94 -9.60 0.16 -9.64
C THR A 94 -8.43 -0.37 -8.82
N VAL A 95 -7.92 -1.55 -9.21
CA VAL A 95 -6.72 -2.14 -8.62
C VAL A 95 -5.67 -2.35 -9.70
N SER A 96 -4.46 -1.86 -9.43
CA SER A 96 -3.29 -2.04 -10.28
C SER A 96 -2.23 -2.80 -9.51
N LYS A 97 -1.58 -3.77 -10.17
CA LYS A 97 -0.47 -4.55 -9.61
C LYS A 97 0.70 -4.52 -10.60
N THR A 98 1.92 -4.46 -10.07
CA THR A 98 3.16 -4.42 -10.85
C THR A 98 4.13 -5.46 -10.36
#